data_AF-A0A9N7UQZ3-F1
#
_entry.id   AF-A0A9N7UQZ3-F1
#
_cell.length_a   1.000
_cell.length_b   1.000
_cell.length_c   1.000
_cell.angle_alpha   90.00
_cell.angle_beta   90.00
_cell.angle_gamma   90.00
#
_symmetry.space_group_name_H-M   'P 1'
#
loop_
_entity.id
_entity.type
_entity.pdbx_description
1 polymer ?
#
loop_
_entity_poly.entity_id
_entity_poly.type
_entity_poly.pdbx_seq_one_letter_code
_entity_poly.pdbx_strand_id
1 'polypeptide(L)' 'WIEVKRVAFTAALSSDRRTIGPFNIDTNLVFRQVITNIGKAYNPDTGFFIAPVKGAYHFELYIEKKVFQR' A
#
# COMPACT_ATOMS: atom_id res chain seq x y z
N TRP A 1 21.04 10.87 -23.57
CA TRP A 1 20.12 11.34 -22.51
C TRP A 1 19.90 10.20 -21.53
N ILE A 2 19.99 10.46 -20.21
CA ILE A 2 19.75 9.44 -19.17
C ILE A 2 18.26 9.47 -18.83
N GLU A 3 17.59 8.32 -18.94
CA GLU A 3 16.21 8.18 -18.49
C GLU A 3 16.16 8.14 -16.97
N VAL A 4 15.49 9.12 -16.35
CA VAL A 4 15.29 9.17 -14.90
C VAL A 4 14.10 8.28 -14.54
N LYS A 5 14.36 7.15 -13.87
CA LYS A 5 13.29 6.32 -13.29
C LYS A 5 12.62 7.05 -12.13
N ARG A 6 11.38 7.49 -12.36
CA ARG A 6 10.51 8.08 -11.33
C ARG A 6 9.57 7.01 -10.79
N VAL A 7 9.38 7.01 -9.48
CA VAL A 7 8.47 6.09 -8.81
C VAL A 7 7.76 6.80 -7.67
N ALA A 8 6.44 6.62 -7.61
CA ALA A 8 5.60 7.11 -6.53
C ALA A 8 4.29 6.34 -6.56
N PHE A 9 3.76 5.96 -5.40
CA PHE A 9 2.45 5.33 -5.30
C PHE A 9 1.68 5.85 -4.10
N THR A 10 0.36 5.77 -4.21
CA THR A 10 -0.57 6.01 -3.10
C THR A 10 -1.72 5.04 -3.29
N ALA A 11 -2.07 4.31 -2.23
CA ALA A 11 -3.14 3.33 -2.25
C ALA A 11 -3.97 3.41 -0.96
N ALA A 12 -5.24 3.05 -1.07
CA ALA A 12 -6.18 3.00 0.04
C ALA A 12 -6.71 1.56 0.21
N LEU A 13 -7.15 1.26 1.43
CA LEU A 13 -7.63 -0.06 1.79
C LEU A 13 -8.90 -0.42 1.00
N SER A 14 -9.86 0.50 1.03
CA SER A 14 -11.09 0.47 0.27
C SER A 14 -11.81 1.82 0.41
N SER A 15 -12.64 2.17 -0.56
CA SER A 15 -13.54 3.34 -0.49
C SER A 15 -14.74 3.08 0.40
N ASP A 16 -15.07 1.81 0.63
CA ASP A 16 -16.06 1.42 1.62
C ASP A 16 -15.39 1.35 3.00
N ARG A 17 -16.02 1.94 4.03
CA ARG A 17 -15.50 1.98 5.42
C ARG A 17 -15.65 0.62 6.11
N ARG A 18 -15.28 -0.46 5.41
CA ARG A 18 -15.35 -1.83 5.90
C ARG A 18 -14.18 -2.10 6.82
N THR A 19 -14.47 -2.80 7.90
CA THR A 19 -13.43 -3.37 8.75
C THR A 19 -12.91 -4.63 8.08
N ILE A 20 -11.60 -4.73 7.92
CA ILE A 20 -10.93 -5.93 7.40
C ILE A 20 -10.25 -6.64 8.58
N GLY A 21 -10.56 -7.92 8.76
CA GLY A 21 -10.21 -8.71 9.94
C GLY A 21 -11.44 -9.08 10.78
N PRO A 22 -11.26 -9.60 12.01
CA PRO A 22 -10.00 -9.80 12.72
C PRO A 22 -9.12 -10.88 12.06
N PHE A 23 -7.81 -10.74 12.21
CA PHE A 23 -6.85 -11.76 11.76
C PHE A 23 -6.21 -12.41 12.99
N ASN A 24 -6.17 -13.74 13.00
CA ASN A 24 -5.53 -14.55 14.04
C ASN A 24 -4.13 -15.04 13.63
N ILE A 25 -3.71 -14.74 12.40
CA ILE A 25 -2.41 -15.05 11.83
C ILE A 25 -1.87 -13.81 11.11
N ASP A 26 -0.55 -13.79 10.89
CA ASP A 26 0.09 -12.76 10.06
C ASP A 26 -0.56 -12.74 8.67
N THR A 27 -1.25 -11.63 8.39
CA THR A 27 -2.00 -11.45 7.16
C THR A 27 -1.53 -10.18 6.49
N ASN A 28 -1.21 -10.28 5.21
CA ASN A 28 -0.84 -9.11 4.43
C ASN A 28 -2.08 -8.25 4.15
N LEU A 29 -2.07 -7.01 4.64
CA LEU A 29 -3.16 -6.06 4.43
C LEU A 29 -3.00 -5.38 3.06
N VAL A 30 -3.80 -5.81 2.09
CA VAL A 30 -3.68 -5.36 0.70
C VAL A 30 -4.52 -4.09 0.47
N PHE A 31 -3.86 -2.97 0.16
CA PHE A 31 -4.48 -1.70 -0.20
C PHE A 31 -4.85 -1.70 -1.69
N ARG A 32 -6.00 -2.30 -2.02
CA ARG A 32 -6.38 -2.59 -3.41
C ARG A 32 -6.74 -1.35 -4.23
N GLN A 33 -7.15 -0.27 -3.59
CA GLN A 33 -7.56 0.94 -4.29
C GLN A 33 -6.35 1.81 -4.60
N VAL A 34 -5.80 1.69 -5.81
CA VAL A 34 -4.67 2.50 -6.27
C VAL A 34 -5.14 3.89 -6.70
N ILE A 35 -4.57 4.92 -6.11
CA ILE A 35 -4.79 6.34 -6.48
C ILE A 35 -3.70 6.78 -7.47
N THR A 36 -2.44 6.47 -7.18
CA THR A 36 -1.28 6.76 -8.02
C THR A 36 -0.33 5.56 -8.03
N ASN A 37 0.32 5.26 -9.17
CA ASN A 37 1.34 4.21 -9.29
C ASN A 37 2.34 4.49 -10.42
N ILE A 38 3.07 5.60 -10.31
CA ILE A 38 4.12 6.00 -11.25
C ILE A 38 5.25 4.96 -11.19
N GLY A 39 5.71 4.49 -12.34
CA GLY A 39 6.73 3.45 -12.43
C GLY A 39 6.21 2.03 -12.14
N LYS A 40 4.92 1.87 -11.81
CA LYS A 40 4.23 0.57 -11.62
C LYS A 40 4.93 -0.38 -10.64
N ALA A 41 5.55 0.18 -9.60
CA ALA A 41 6.31 -0.58 -8.62
C ALA A 41 5.43 -1.16 -7.48
N TYR A 42 4.19 -0.69 -7.34
CA TYR A 42 3.21 -1.24 -6.41
C TYR A 42 2.26 -2.22 -7.12
N ASN A 43 2.05 -3.41 -6.55
CA ASN A 43 1.09 -4.40 -7.05
C ASN A 43 -0.15 -4.43 -6.12
N PRO A 44 -1.34 -3.99 -6.57
CA PRO A 44 -2.55 -3.98 -5.74
C PRO A 44 -3.19 -5.35 -5.53
N ASP A 45 -2.77 -6.39 -6.26
CA ASP A 45 -3.26 -7.75 -6.02
C ASP A 45 -2.56 -8.37 -4.81
N THR A 46 -1.28 -8.08 -4.64
CA THR A 46 -0.42 -8.61 -3.58
C THR A 46 -0.14 -7.62 -2.46
N GLY A 47 -0.33 -6.32 -2.67
CA GLY A 47 -0.01 -5.26 -1.71
C GLY A 47 1.48 -4.91 -1.62
N PHE A 48 2.33 -5.46 -2.49
CA PHE A 48 3.78 -5.26 -2.43
C PHE A 48 4.24 -4.08 -3.27
N PHE A 49 5.11 -3.27 -2.68
CA PHE A 49 5.99 -2.36 -3.39
C PHE A 49 7.35 -3.02 -3.60
N ILE A 50 7.80 -3.11 -4.86
CA ILE A 50 9.12 -3.64 -5.20
C ILE A 50 9.99 -2.50 -5.71
N ALA A 51 11.03 -2.14 -4.94
CA ALA A 51 11.96 -1.09 -5.30
C ALA A 51 12.60 -1.35 -6.69
N PRO A 52 12.37 -0.52 -7.71
CA PRO A 52 12.84 -0.78 -9.07
C PRO A 52 14.33 -0.46 -9.27
N VAL A 53 14.94 0.28 -8.31
CA VAL A 53 16.34 0.70 -8.31
C VAL A 53 16.87 0.80 -6.87
N LYS A 54 18.19 0.80 -6.69
CA LYS A 54 18.80 1.13 -5.39
C LYS A 54 18.61 2.61 -5.07
N GLY A 55 18.23 2.93 -3.85
CA GLY A 55 18.02 4.31 -3.41
C GLY A 55 17.31 4.40 -2.08
N ALA A 56 17.09 5.63 -1.63
CA ALA A 56 16.23 5.92 -0.49
C ALA A 56 14.76 5.99 -0.94
N TYR A 57 13.87 5.44 -0.11
CA TYR A 57 12.43 5.46 -0.33
C TYR A 57 11.75 6.00 0.92
N HIS A 58 10.69 6.77 0.73
CA HIS A 58 9.89 7.34 1.81
C HIS A 58 8.49 6.70 1.77
N PHE A 59 8.01 6.25 2.92
CA PHE A 59 6.70 5.63 3.07
C PHE A 59 5.95 6.32 4.20
N GLU A 60 4.68 6.60 3.96
CA GLU A 60 3.72 7.06 4.97
C GLU A 60 2.57 6.06 5.02
N LEU A 61 2.12 5.73 6.23
CA LEU A 61 1.08 4.73 6.45
C LEU A 61 0.14 5.20 7.55
N TYR A 62 -1.16 5.20 7.24
CA TYR A 62 -2.22 5.58 8.15
C TYR A 62 -3.17 4.40 8.31
N ILE A 63 -3.27 3.84 9.52
CA ILE A 63 -4.12 2.69 9.84
C ILE A 63 -5.05 3.07 10.99
N GLU A 64 -6.35 2.95 10.77
CA GLU A 64 -7.36 3.07 11.82
C GLU A 64 -7.71 1.70 12.38
N LYS A 65 -7.46 1.50 13.69
CA LYS A 65 -7.93 0.33 14.42
C LYS A 65 -9.27 0.64 15.07
N LYS A 66 -10.32 -0.08 14.69
CA LYS A 66 -11.55 -0.12 15.51
C LYS A 66 -11.36 -1.12 16.64
N VAL A 67 -11.28 -0.63 17.87
CA VAL A 67 -11.40 -1.46 19.06
C VAL A 67 -12.89 -1.61 19.36
N PHE A 68 -13.39 -2.84 19.37
CA PHE A 68 -14.73 -3.12 19.88
C PHE A 68 -14.69 -2.85 21.39
N GLN A 69 -15.27 -1.73 21.83
CA GLN A 69 -15.51 -1.52 23.25
C GLN A 69 -16.64 -2.47 23.68
N ARG A 70 -16.40 -3.19 24.79
CA ARG A 70 -17.39 -4.04 25.44
C ARG A 70 -18.56 -3.21 25.97
#